data_AF-A0A2S3R148-F1
#
_entry.id   AF-A0A2S3R148-F1
#
_cell.length_a   1.000
_cell.length_b   1.000
_cell.length_c   1.000
_cell.angle_alpha   90.00
_cell.angle_beta   90.00
_cell.angle_gamma   90.00
#
_symmetry.space_group_name_H-M   'P 1'
#
loop_
_entity.id
_entity.type
_entity.pdbx_description
1 polymer ?
#
loop_
_entity_poly.entity_id
_entity_poly.type
_entity_poly.pdbx_seq_one_letter_code
_entity_poly.pdbx_strand_id
1 'polypeptide(L)'
;MKFYATSLKYNRVVELSYDECTESWSDSNNEYQFSINHEAGNILPMNENSTHECVAGYFTVEVTDPNGATAFFNLHSAKDIVWTDDYYPGLVYDDRLEAGKLAEAGIKRSLLDHSFIVENACYLFNEAAMTSNLLKLEPYGSESHADQSAFEEDYHWKII
;
A
#
# COMPACT_ATOMS: atom_id res chain seq x y z
N MET A 1 5.39 11.01 0.90
CA MET A 1 5.08 9.65 1.36
C MET A 1 5.48 9.52 2.82
N LYS A 2 4.57 9.00 3.65
CA LYS A 2 4.78 8.81 5.09
C LYS A 2 4.74 7.33 5.46
N PHE A 3 5.61 6.91 6.37
CA PHE A 3 5.58 5.56 6.93
C PHE A 3 5.49 5.64 8.46
N TYR A 4 4.57 4.88 9.04
CA TYR A 4 4.32 4.88 10.48
C TYR A 4 5.01 3.68 11.12
N ALA A 5 6.25 3.87 11.57
CA ALA A 5 7.05 2.83 12.21
C ALA A 5 6.52 2.53 13.63
N THR A 6 6.28 1.27 13.95
CA THR A 6 5.59 0.84 15.18
C THR A 6 6.49 0.12 16.19
N SER A 7 7.58 -0.49 15.74
CA SER A 7 8.49 -1.27 16.59
C SER A 7 9.88 -0.63 16.66
N LEU A 8 9.96 0.56 17.27
CA LEU A 8 11.20 1.28 17.52
C LEU A 8 11.56 1.29 19.02
N LYS A 9 12.74 1.83 19.36
CA LYS A 9 13.37 1.81 20.70
C LYS A 9 12.47 2.29 21.86
N TYR A 10 11.39 3.02 21.59
CA TYR A 10 10.47 3.54 22.61
C TYR A 10 9.03 3.02 22.52
N ASN A 11 8.76 1.94 21.77
CA ASN A 11 7.41 1.35 21.62
C ASN A 11 6.32 2.39 21.30
N ARG A 12 6.66 3.40 20.49
CA ARG A 12 5.74 4.42 20.00
C ARG A 12 5.66 4.35 18.49
N VAL A 13 4.53 4.77 17.94
CA VAL A 13 4.41 5.03 16.51
C VAL A 13 5.23 6.28 16.16
N VAL A 14 6.16 6.17 15.23
CA VAL A 14 6.97 7.27 14.71
C VAL A 14 6.63 7.48 13.25
N GLU A 15 6.29 8.70 12.88
CA GLU A 15 6.12 9.09 11.49
C GLU A 15 7.49 9.33 10.84
N LEU A 16 7.76 8.61 9.77
CA LEU A 16 8.92 8.78 8.91
C LEU A 16 8.48 9.44 7.59
N SER A 17 9.34 10.26 7.02
CA SER A 17 9.18 10.88 5.71
C SER A 17 10.23 10.34 4.76
N TYR A 18 9.81 9.98 3.55
CA TYR A 18 10.75 9.58 2.49
C TYR A 18 11.34 10.81 1.81
N ASP A 19 12.66 10.83 1.68
CA ASP A 19 13.40 11.78 0.87
C ASP A 19 13.90 11.09 -0.40
N GLU A 20 13.30 11.43 -1.54
CA GLU A 20 13.65 10.88 -2.84
C GLU A 20 15.06 11.25 -3.29
N CYS A 21 15.61 12.38 -2.83
CA CYS A 21 16.96 12.80 -3.22
C CYS A 21 18.04 11.95 -2.56
N THR A 22 17.78 11.49 -1.33
CA THR A 22 18.73 10.68 -0.55
C THR A 22 18.33 9.21 -0.48
N GLU A 23 17.17 8.85 -1.04
CA GLU A 23 16.57 7.51 -0.99
C GLU A 23 16.52 6.96 0.45
N SER A 24 16.09 7.81 1.39
CA SER A 24 16.10 7.50 2.80
C SER A 24 14.85 7.94 3.53
N TRP A 25 14.58 7.30 4.67
CA TRP A 25 13.50 7.60 5.58
C TRP A 25 14.02 8.26 6.83
N SER A 26 13.41 9.36 7.26
CA SER A 26 13.73 9.97 8.55
C SER A 26 12.51 10.54 9.28
N ASP A 27 12.58 10.59 10.61
CA ASP A 27 11.62 11.35 11.40
C ASP A 27 11.97 12.86 11.38
N SER A 28 11.04 13.71 11.81
CA SER A 28 11.22 15.17 11.78
C SER A 28 12.42 15.68 12.60
N ASN A 29 12.91 14.90 13.56
CA ASN A 29 14.06 15.26 14.40
C ASN A 29 15.38 14.58 13.95
N ASN A 30 15.34 13.76 12.89
CA ASN A 30 16.46 12.92 12.45
C ASN A 30 17.02 11.98 13.54
N GLU A 31 16.20 11.62 14.53
CA GLU A 31 16.50 10.59 15.54
C GLU A 31 16.53 9.19 14.91
N TYR A 32 15.65 8.94 13.95
CA TYR A 32 15.55 7.68 13.21
C TYR A 32 15.85 7.92 11.74
N GLN A 33 16.76 7.14 11.18
CA GLN A 33 17.14 7.20 9.77
C GLN A 33 17.28 5.77 9.23
N PHE A 34 16.60 5.47 8.13
CA PHE A 34 16.63 4.16 7.50
C PHE A 34 16.87 4.30 6.01
N SER A 35 17.72 3.46 5.44
CA SER A 35 17.85 3.33 3.98
C SER A 35 16.72 2.48 3.40
N ILE A 36 16.60 2.51 2.08
CA ILE A 36 15.80 1.54 1.32
C ILE A 36 16.64 0.32 0.93
N ASN A 37 16.02 -0.73 0.40
CA ASN A 37 16.75 -1.80 -0.28
C ASN A 37 16.82 -1.49 -1.78
N HIS A 38 17.99 -1.03 -2.24
CA HIS A 38 18.23 -0.70 -3.65
C HIS A 38 18.28 -1.92 -4.58
N GLU A 39 18.63 -3.11 -4.08
CA GLU A 39 18.67 -4.34 -4.90
C GLU A 39 17.24 -4.81 -5.25
N ALA A 40 16.30 -4.62 -4.32
CA ALA A 40 14.90 -4.95 -4.49
C ALA A 40 14.06 -3.81 -5.09
N GLY A 41 14.63 -2.62 -5.26
CA GLY A 41 13.86 -1.40 -5.57
C GLY A 41 12.77 -1.09 -4.53
N ASN A 42 12.94 -1.59 -3.31
CA ASN A 42 11.91 -1.57 -2.28
C ASN A 42 12.03 -0.28 -1.46
N ILE A 43 11.04 0.59 -1.60
CA ILE A 43 10.98 1.87 -0.90
C ILE A 43 10.62 1.76 0.59
N LEU A 44 10.43 0.56 1.15
CA LEU A 44 10.22 0.38 2.59
C LEU A 44 11.48 0.72 3.39
N PRO A 45 11.34 1.31 4.59
CA PRO A 45 12.47 1.52 5.49
C PRO A 45 13.04 0.18 5.95
N MET A 46 14.36 0.01 5.77
CA MET A 46 15.07 -1.21 6.12
C MET A 46 15.57 -1.17 7.56
N ASN A 47 15.55 -2.33 8.22
CA ASN A 47 16.19 -2.49 9.52
C ASN A 47 17.71 -2.31 9.38
N GLU A 48 18.32 -1.50 10.26
CA GLU A 48 19.77 -1.19 10.21
C GLU A 48 20.68 -2.43 10.22
N ASN A 49 20.18 -3.56 10.72
CA ASN A 49 20.93 -4.81 10.84
C ASN A 49 20.62 -5.86 9.78
N SER A 50 19.78 -5.55 8.77
CA SER A 50 19.38 -6.51 7.75
C SER A 50 18.99 -5.84 6.43
N THR A 51 19.46 -6.39 5.32
CA THR A 51 19.00 -5.99 3.97
C THR A 51 17.71 -6.71 3.56
N HIS A 52 17.16 -7.59 4.41
CA HIS A 52 15.99 -8.40 4.09
C HIS A 52 14.82 -8.20 5.07
N GLU A 53 15.03 -7.46 6.16
CA GLU A 53 13.98 -7.18 7.15
C GLU A 53 13.58 -5.70 7.08
N CYS A 54 12.29 -5.44 6.91
CA CYS A 54 11.76 -4.09 6.94
C CYS A 54 11.50 -3.64 8.38
N VAL A 55 11.57 -2.33 8.62
CA VAL A 55 11.07 -1.75 9.87
C VAL A 55 9.57 -2.05 9.95
N ALA A 56 9.11 -2.60 11.08
CA ALA A 56 7.70 -2.88 11.28
C ALA A 56 6.90 -1.57 11.34
N GLY A 57 5.84 -1.47 10.54
CA GLY A 57 5.02 -0.27 10.43
C GLY A 57 3.97 -0.39 9.35
N TYR A 58 3.45 0.74 8.89
CA TYR A 58 2.45 0.76 7.82
C TYR A 58 2.49 2.06 7.01
N PHE A 59 2.04 1.94 5.77
CA PHE A 59 1.59 3.05 4.95
C PHE A 59 0.10 3.30 5.16
N THR A 60 -0.30 4.56 5.12
CA THR A 60 -1.71 4.93 4.93
C THR A 60 -1.96 5.11 3.43
N VAL A 61 -3.01 4.47 2.93
CA VAL A 61 -3.45 4.57 1.54
C VAL A 61 -4.76 5.32 1.49
N GLU A 62 -4.81 6.36 0.66
CA GLU A 62 -6.03 7.04 0.28
C GLU A 62 -6.63 6.35 -0.95
N VAL A 63 -7.94 6.10 -0.93
CA VAL A 63 -8.72 5.67 -2.10
C VAL A 63 -9.82 6.67 -2.36
N THR A 64 -9.99 7.03 -3.62
CA THR A 64 -11.13 7.81 -4.12
C THR A 64 -11.91 6.97 -5.12
N ASP A 65 -13.21 6.86 -4.88
CA ASP A 65 -14.13 6.12 -5.75
C ASP A 65 -14.59 6.95 -6.97
N PRO A 66 -15.30 6.33 -7.94
CA PRO A 66 -15.78 7.03 -9.13
C PRO A 66 -16.75 8.20 -8.85
N ASN A 67 -17.39 8.21 -7.68
CA ASN A 67 -18.31 9.26 -7.26
C ASN A 67 -17.59 10.40 -6.49
N GLY A 68 -16.28 10.26 -6.25
CA GLY A 68 -15.47 11.21 -5.50
C GLY A 68 -15.49 11.01 -3.98
N ALA A 69 -16.04 9.91 -3.47
CA ALA A 69 -15.93 9.59 -2.04
C ALA A 69 -14.51 9.10 -1.74
N THR A 70 -13.94 9.56 -0.62
CA THR A 70 -12.57 9.23 -0.22
C THR A 70 -12.56 8.47 1.11
N ALA A 71 -11.70 7.46 1.20
CA ALA A 71 -11.47 6.66 2.41
C ALA A 71 -10.00 6.30 2.56
N PHE A 72 -9.67 5.74 3.73
CA PHE A 72 -8.30 5.38 4.06
C PHE A 72 -8.24 3.95 4.59
N PHE A 73 -7.18 3.25 4.21
CA PHE A 73 -6.82 1.95 4.75
C PHE A 73 -5.30 1.86 4.91
N ASN A 74 -4.81 0.82 5.59
CA ASN A 74 -3.39 0.66 5.88
C ASN A 74 -2.81 -0.57 5.17
N LEU A 75 -1.59 -0.42 4.66
CA LEU A 75 -0.75 -1.53 4.22
C LEU A 75 0.43 -1.66 5.17
N HIS A 76 0.56 -2.81 5.81
CA HIS A 76 1.57 -3.06 6.83
C HIS A 76 2.83 -3.65 6.22
N SER A 77 4.00 -3.22 6.67
CA SER A 77 5.23 -3.94 6.33
C SER A 77 5.20 -5.33 6.98
N ALA A 78 5.46 -6.35 6.19
CA ALA A 78 5.80 -7.67 6.68
C ALA A 78 7.17 -7.63 7.32
N LYS A 79 7.44 -8.67 8.09
CA LYS A 79 8.70 -8.86 8.78
C LYS A 79 9.89 -8.99 7.82
N ASP A 80 9.65 -9.61 6.67
CA ASP A 80 10.68 -9.96 5.70
C ASP A 80 10.28 -9.46 4.30
N ILE A 81 11.28 -9.14 3.47
CA ILE A 81 11.11 -8.96 2.02
C ILE A 81 10.73 -10.31 1.42
N VAL A 82 9.73 -10.33 0.52
CA VAL A 82 9.25 -11.57 -0.11
C VAL A 82 10.21 -11.98 -1.22
N TRP A 83 10.64 -13.24 -1.20
CA TRP A 83 11.53 -13.80 -2.21
C TRP A 83 10.81 -14.87 -3.04
N THR A 84 10.46 -14.54 -4.28
CA THR A 84 9.96 -15.48 -5.27
C THR A 84 10.53 -15.10 -6.63
N ASP A 85 11.73 -15.62 -6.92
CA ASP A 85 12.56 -15.35 -8.11
C ASP A 85 13.09 -13.89 -8.23
N ASP A 86 12.33 -12.91 -7.75
CA ASP A 86 12.71 -11.50 -7.55
C ASP A 86 12.51 -11.08 -6.07
N TYR A 87 13.05 -9.90 -5.70
CA TYR A 87 12.84 -9.30 -4.38
C TYR A 87 11.68 -8.32 -4.43
N TYR A 88 10.58 -8.63 -3.75
CA TYR A 88 9.41 -7.77 -3.68
C TYR A 88 9.25 -7.14 -2.29
N PRO A 89 8.82 -5.87 -2.19
CA PRO A 89 8.37 -5.30 -0.93
C PRO A 89 7.37 -6.22 -0.23
N GLY A 90 7.53 -6.37 1.09
CA GLY A 90 6.68 -7.26 1.87
C GLY A 90 5.41 -6.58 2.38
N LEU A 91 4.66 -5.77 1.61
CA LEU A 91 3.42 -5.24 2.19
C LEU A 91 2.37 -6.35 2.35
N VAL A 92 1.63 -6.28 3.45
CA VAL A 92 0.51 -7.16 3.81
C VAL A 92 -0.65 -6.34 4.37
N TYR A 93 -1.83 -6.94 4.43
CA TYR A 93 -3.04 -6.30 4.93
C TYR A 93 -3.98 -7.32 5.59
N ASP A 94 -4.87 -6.83 6.47
CA ASP A 94 -6.00 -7.61 7.00
C ASP A 94 -7.22 -7.32 6.14
N ASP A 95 -7.66 -8.31 5.36
CA ASP A 95 -8.73 -8.18 4.37
C ASP A 95 -10.02 -7.63 4.98
N ARG A 96 -10.44 -8.16 6.12
CA ARG A 96 -11.69 -7.80 6.77
C ARG A 96 -11.61 -6.42 7.41
N LEU A 97 -10.52 -6.14 8.11
CA LEU A 97 -10.34 -4.86 8.79
C LEU A 97 -10.25 -3.71 7.79
N GLU A 98 -9.39 -3.85 6.77
CA GLU A 98 -9.09 -2.78 5.84
C GLU A 98 -10.23 -2.56 4.83
N ALA A 99 -10.86 -3.64 4.33
CA ALA A 99 -12.07 -3.51 3.51
C ALA A 99 -13.25 -2.93 4.31
N GLY A 100 -13.36 -3.29 5.60
CA GLY A 100 -14.36 -2.75 6.51
C GLY A 100 -14.31 -1.22 6.61
N LYS A 101 -13.12 -0.63 6.68
CA LYS A 101 -12.93 0.83 6.69
C LYS A 101 -13.48 1.49 5.42
N LEU A 102 -13.27 0.87 4.25
CA LEU A 102 -13.80 1.38 2.98
C LEU A 102 -15.34 1.33 2.95
N ALA A 103 -15.92 0.22 3.42
CA ALA A 103 -17.37 0.06 3.50
C ALA A 103 -18.01 1.07 4.46
N GLU A 104 -17.43 1.27 5.65
CA GLU A 104 -17.90 2.24 6.64
C GLU A 104 -17.80 3.68 6.15
N ALA A 105 -16.77 4.00 5.37
CA ALA A 105 -16.59 5.30 4.74
C ALA A 105 -17.53 5.54 3.54
N GLY A 106 -18.31 4.53 3.14
CA GLY A 106 -19.28 4.65 2.05
C GLY A 106 -18.65 4.64 0.65
N ILE A 107 -17.44 4.10 0.51
CA ILE A 107 -16.83 3.87 -0.80
C ILE A 107 -17.77 3.00 -1.64
N LYS A 108 -18.00 3.40 -2.90
CA LYS A 108 -18.77 2.60 -3.85
C LYS A 108 -18.25 1.16 -3.86
N ARG A 109 -19.16 0.21 -3.65
CA ARG A 109 -18.82 -1.21 -3.67
C ARG A 109 -18.75 -1.65 -5.13
N SER A 110 -17.57 -2.09 -5.56
CA SER A 110 -17.43 -2.78 -6.85
C SER A 110 -18.13 -4.14 -6.82
N LEU A 111 -18.34 -4.75 -7.99
CA LEU A 111 -18.85 -6.13 -8.07
C LEU A 111 -17.91 -7.16 -7.41
N LEU A 112 -16.63 -6.81 -7.27
CA LEU A 112 -15.59 -7.64 -6.66
C LEU A 112 -15.40 -7.35 -5.15
N ASP A 113 -16.25 -6.54 -4.53
CA ASP A 113 -16.15 -6.15 -3.11
C ASP A 113 -14.99 -5.17 -2.80
N HIS A 114 -15.02 -4.60 -1.58
CA HIS A 114 -14.00 -3.65 -1.11
C HIS A 114 -12.62 -4.29 -0.89
N SER A 115 -12.56 -5.57 -0.57
CA SER A 115 -11.29 -6.29 -0.34
C SER A 115 -10.41 -6.30 -1.58
N PHE A 116 -11.00 -6.37 -2.77
CA PHE A 116 -10.23 -6.34 -4.03
C PHE A 116 -9.55 -4.99 -4.28
N ILE A 117 -10.09 -3.89 -3.76
CA ILE A 117 -9.43 -2.58 -3.85
C ILE A 117 -8.13 -2.60 -3.04
N VAL A 118 -8.20 -3.09 -1.80
CA VAL A 118 -7.05 -3.22 -0.89
C VAL A 118 -6.02 -4.19 -1.47
N GLU A 119 -6.46 -5.34 -1.98
CA GLU A 119 -5.62 -6.35 -2.60
C GLU A 119 -4.86 -5.81 -3.80
N ASN A 120 -5.55 -5.14 -4.74
CA ASN A 120 -4.91 -4.64 -5.96
C ASN A 120 -3.89 -3.52 -5.65
N ALA A 121 -4.18 -2.63 -4.69
CA ALA A 121 -3.22 -1.63 -4.26
C ALA A 121 -1.97 -2.28 -3.64
N CYS A 122 -2.14 -3.29 -2.78
CA CYS A 122 -1.03 -4.04 -2.20
C CYS A 122 -0.21 -4.78 -3.27
N TYR A 123 -0.89 -5.44 -4.22
CA TYR A 123 -0.26 -6.17 -5.31
C TYR A 123 0.56 -5.24 -6.20
N LEU A 124 -0.01 -4.12 -6.65
CA LEU A 124 0.69 -3.15 -7.50
C LEU A 124 1.88 -2.50 -6.80
N PHE A 125 1.79 -2.29 -5.49
CA PHE A 125 2.94 -1.84 -4.72
C PHE A 125 4.05 -2.91 -4.70
N ASN A 126 3.70 -4.14 -4.34
CA ASN A 126 4.70 -5.21 -4.21
C ASN A 126 5.32 -5.56 -5.58
N GLU A 127 4.53 -5.76 -6.62
CA GLU A 127 5.04 -6.23 -7.92
C GLU A 127 5.68 -5.13 -8.79
N ALA A 128 5.23 -3.88 -8.65
CA ALA A 128 5.61 -2.80 -9.55
C ALA A 128 6.09 -1.52 -8.84
N ALA A 129 6.27 -1.56 -7.52
CA ALA A 129 6.66 -0.40 -6.69
C ALA A 129 5.79 0.85 -6.92
N MET A 130 4.53 0.65 -7.34
CA MET A 130 3.62 1.76 -7.59
C MET A 130 3.17 2.35 -6.26
N THR A 131 3.26 3.67 -6.12
CA THR A 131 2.76 4.39 -4.92
C THR A 131 1.42 5.07 -5.15
N SER A 132 0.92 5.03 -6.39
CA SER A 132 -0.39 5.53 -6.79
C SER A 132 -0.76 4.94 -8.15
N ASN A 133 -2.03 4.64 -8.37
CA ASN A 133 -2.52 4.25 -9.69
C ASN A 133 -4.04 4.43 -9.82
N LEU A 134 -4.52 4.33 -11.06
CA LEU A 134 -5.91 4.02 -11.38
C LEU A 134 -6.12 2.50 -11.27
N LEU A 135 -7.12 2.07 -10.51
CA LEU A 135 -7.59 0.69 -10.46
C LEU A 135 -8.82 0.57 -11.35
N LYS A 136 -8.67 -0.22 -12.40
CA LYS A 136 -9.78 -0.67 -13.24
C LYS A 136 -10.25 -2.02 -12.73
N LEU A 137 -11.35 -2.04 -12.00
CA LEU A 137 -11.93 -3.28 -11.49
C LEU A 137 -12.98 -3.78 -12.49
N GLU A 138 -12.57 -4.70 -13.37
CA GLU A 138 -13.47 -5.40 -14.28
C GLU A 138 -13.87 -6.76 -13.69
N PRO A 139 -15.16 -7.14 -13.71
CA PRO A 139 -15.57 -8.49 -13.34
C PRO A 139 -14.99 -9.52 -14.32
N TYR A 140 -14.27 -10.53 -13.80
CA TYR A 140 -13.80 -11.66 -14.62
C TYR A 140 -14.99 -12.55 -15.05
N GLY A 141 -15.42 -12.41 -16.31
CA GLY A 141 -16.42 -13.24 -17.00
C GLY A 141 -17.86 -12.74 -16.83
N SER A 142 -18.72 -12.68 -17.85
CA SER A 142 -18.92 -13.68 -18.89
C SER A 142 -19.18 -13.07 -20.27
N GLU A 143 -18.76 -13.81 -21.30
CA GLU A 143 -19.27 -13.77 -22.67
C GLU A 143 -20.79 -13.50 -22.71
N SER A 144 -21.21 -12.27 -23.02
CA SER A 144 -22.37 -11.97 -23.86
C SER A 144 -22.59 -10.46 -23.93
N HIS A 145 -22.42 -9.90 -25.12
CA HIS A 145 -23.08 -8.72 -25.71
C HIS A 145 -24.04 -7.88 -24.81
N ALA A 146 -23.53 -7.27 -23.74
CA ALA A 146 -24.22 -6.20 -23.03
C ALA A 146 -23.17 -5.18 -22.59
N ASP A 147 -23.11 -4.08 -23.34
CA ASP A 147 -22.50 -2.80 -22.98
C ASP A 147 -21.25 -2.84 -22.07
N GLN A 148 -20.08 -3.09 -22.68
CA GLN A 148 -18.77 -3.01 -22.00
C GLN A 148 -18.50 -1.62 -21.38
N SER A 149 -19.27 -0.60 -21.74
CA SER A 149 -19.16 0.75 -21.19
C SER A 149 -19.75 0.92 -19.79
N ALA A 150 -20.47 -0.06 -19.26
CA ALA A 150 -21.25 0.08 -18.01
C ALA A 150 -20.55 -0.46 -16.75
N PHE A 151 -19.35 -1.04 -16.85
CA PHE A 151 -18.75 -1.82 -15.77
C PHE A 151 -17.29 -1.50 -15.42
N GLU A 152 -16.61 -0.66 -16.19
CA GLU A 152 -15.30 -0.12 -15.76
C GLU A 152 -15.54 0.94 -14.68
N GLU A 153 -15.24 0.57 -13.43
CA GLU A 153 -15.24 1.51 -12.33
C GLU A 153 -13.80 1.89 -12.00
N ASP A 154 -13.48 3.15 -12.28
CA ASP A 154 -12.17 3.74 -12.07
C ASP A 154 -12.04 4.23 -10.62
N TYR A 155 -11.30 3.48 -9.80
CA TYR A 155 -10.89 3.93 -8.47
C TYR A 155 -9.49 4.53 -8.58
N HIS A 156 -9.21 5.59 -7.84
CA HIS A 156 -7.85 6.12 -7.72
C HIS A 156 -7.31 5.82 -6.33
N TRP A 157 -6.08 5.35 -6.23
CA TRP A 157 -5.41 5.17 -4.95
C TRP A 157 -4.03 5.81 -4.93
N LYS A 158 -3.59 6.20 -3.73
CA LYS A 158 -2.22 6.67 -3.49
C LYS A 158 -1.79 6.45 -2.04
N ILE A 159 -0.52 6.17 -1.83
CA ILE A 159 0.12 6.27 -0.52
C ILE A 159 0.31 7.75 -0.19
N ILE A 160 -0.02 8.15 1.04
CA ILE A 160 0.15 9.53 1.53
C ILE A 160 1.38 9.68 2.41
#